data_AF-A0A923AKL9-F1
#
_entry.id   AF-A0A923AKL9-F1
#
_cell.length_a   1.000
_cell.length_b   1.000
_cell.length_c   1.000
_cell.angle_alpha   90.00
_cell.angle_beta   90.00
_cell.angle_gamma   90.00
#
_symmetry.space_group_name_H-M   'P 1'
#
loop_
_entity.id
_entity.type
_entity.pdbx_description
1 polymer ?
#
loop_
_entity_poly.entity_id
_entity_poly.type
_entity_poly.pdbx_seq_one_letter_code
_entity_poly.pdbx_strand_id
1 'polypeptide(L)'
;MIRDVVIHLLSEQPVLADLFEVPAPGDANLVCTNLRTLAGKRPVFIDHVASTFVFPYRHIRFIEIRPEQQAASEADALAGKAPAKADPAPDEGDLEIDEDFLRRIREA
;
A
#
# COMPACT_ATOMS: atom_id res chain seq x y z
N MET A 1 2.36 -1.42 -0.83
CA MET A 1 3.21 -2.12 0.17
C MET A 1 2.36 -3.17 0.82
N ILE A 2 2.88 -4.40 0.95
CA ILE A 2 2.21 -5.53 1.56
C ILE A 2 2.71 -5.64 3.00
N ARG A 3 1.83 -5.43 3.97
CA ARG A 3 2.21 -5.35 5.40
C ARG A 3 2.16 -6.72 6.06
N ASP A 4 2.93 -6.88 7.13
CA ASP A 4 2.87 -8.03 8.05
C ASP A 4 3.04 -9.40 7.35
N VAL A 5 3.84 -9.45 6.29
CA VAL A 5 4.20 -10.69 5.59
C VAL A 5 5.09 -11.54 6.49
N VAL A 6 4.81 -12.84 6.58
CA VAL A 6 5.65 -13.77 7.34
C VAL A 6 6.71 -14.39 6.44
N ILE A 7 7.98 -14.19 6.79
CA ILE A 7 9.12 -14.78 6.10
C ILE A 7 9.62 -15.97 6.92
N HIS A 8 9.51 -17.17 6.36
CA HIS A 8 10.02 -18.39 6.97
C HIS A 8 11.44 -18.65 6.48
N LEU A 9 12.43 -18.36 7.32
CA LEU A 9 13.83 -18.57 7.02
C LEU A 9 14.25 -20.04 7.21
N LEU A 10 15.31 -20.44 6.49
CA LEU A 10 15.94 -21.74 6.69
C LEU A 10 16.68 -21.78 8.03
N SER A 11 16.38 -22.82 8.83
CA SER A 11 17.00 -23.08 10.12
C SER A 11 16.91 -21.94 11.15
N GLU A 12 15.95 -21.03 10.99
CA GLU A 12 15.75 -19.86 11.86
C GLU A 12 14.26 -19.66 12.14
N GLN A 13 13.93 -18.90 13.18
CA GLN A 13 12.54 -18.56 13.50
C GLN A 13 11.93 -17.60 12.47
N PRO A 14 10.62 -17.71 12.16
CA PRO A 14 9.96 -16.81 11.23
C PRO A 14 9.89 -15.38 11.76
N VAL A 15 9.90 -14.44 10.82
CA VAL A 15 9.84 -13.00 11.09
C VAL A 15 8.73 -12.34 10.28
N LEU A 16 8.18 -11.25 10.80
CA LEU A 16 7.30 -10.36 10.08
C LEU A 16 8.12 -9.30 9.35
N ALA A 17 7.66 -8.89 8.18
CA ALA A 17 8.21 -7.78 7.41
C ALA A 17 7.13 -7.14 6.54
N ASP A 18 7.42 -5.94 6.04
CA ASP A 18 6.60 -5.31 5.02
C ASP A 18 7.33 -5.39 3.68
N LEU A 19 6.66 -5.88 2.64
CA LEU A 19 7.19 -5.97 1.27
C LEU A 19 6.80 -4.73 0.47
N PHE A 20 7.72 -4.23 -0.34
CA PHE A 20 7.44 -3.13 -1.25
C PHE A 20 6.45 -3.55 -2.35
N GLU A 21 6.61 -4.77 -2.86
CA GLU A 21 5.83 -5.37 -3.94
C GLU A 21 5.63 -6.89 -3.74
N VAL A 22 4.76 -7.49 -4.56
CA VAL A 22 4.54 -8.94 -4.55
C VAL A 22 5.76 -9.63 -5.17
N PRO A 23 6.35 -10.65 -4.50
CA PRO A 23 7.43 -11.47 -5.05
C PRO A 23 7.11 -12.05 -6.44
N ALA A 24 8.00 -11.85 -7.41
CA ALA A 24 7.91 -12.48 -8.72
C ALA A 24 8.73 -13.79 -8.76
N PRO A 25 8.32 -14.79 -9.58
CA PRO A 25 9.05 -16.05 -9.70
C PRO A 25 10.51 -15.93 -10.16
N GLY A 26 10.90 -14.81 -10.78
CA GLY A 26 12.25 -14.55 -11.28
C GLY A 26 13.17 -13.84 -10.30
N ASP A 27 12.69 -13.44 -9.13
CA ASP A 27 13.47 -12.62 -8.20
C ASP A 27 14.59 -13.44 -7.55
N ALA A 28 15.80 -12.85 -7.51
CA ALA A 28 16.96 -13.47 -6.84
C ALA A 28 16.99 -13.20 -5.34
N ASN A 29 16.38 -12.08 -4.89
CA ASN A 29 16.33 -11.68 -3.50
C ASN A 29 14.96 -11.10 -3.15
N LEU A 30 14.51 -11.34 -1.92
CA LEU A 30 13.37 -10.67 -1.33
C LEU A 30 13.85 -9.36 -0.68
N VAL A 31 13.24 -8.24 -1.07
CA VAL A 31 13.52 -6.92 -0.49
C VAL A 31 12.35 -6.49 0.39
N CYS A 32 12.63 -6.17 1.65
CA CYS A 32 11.60 -5.81 2.63
C CYS A 32 12.08 -4.74 3.62
N THR A 33 11.18 -4.28 4.47
CA THR A 33 11.49 -3.38 5.58
C THR A 33 10.68 -3.74 6.82
N ASN A 34 10.87 -2.98 7.90
CA ASN A 34 10.08 -3.09 9.11
C ASN A 34 10.15 -4.51 9.73
N LEU A 35 11.36 -5.06 9.87
CA LEU A 35 11.53 -6.45 10.32
C LEU A 35 11.18 -6.61 11.81
N ARG A 36 10.28 -7.55 12.12
CA ARG A 36 9.78 -7.83 13.47
C ARG A 36 9.76 -9.34 13.76
N THR A 37 9.83 -9.74 15.02
CA THR A 37 9.45 -11.10 15.43
C THR A 37 7.94 -11.28 15.29
N LEU A 38 7.43 -12.52 15.36
CA LEU A 38 5.98 -12.75 15.38
C LEU A 38 5.25 -12.07 16.56
N ALA A 39 5.97 -11.70 17.62
CA ALA A 39 5.45 -10.91 18.73
C ALA A 39 5.51 -9.39 18.49
N GLY A 40 5.86 -8.95 17.28
CA GLY A 40 5.96 -7.54 16.89
C GLY A 40 7.20 -6.81 17.41
N LYS A 41 8.17 -7.51 18.02
CA LYS A 41 9.38 -6.89 18.58
C LYS A 41 10.53 -6.87 17.58
N ARG A 42 11.52 -5.99 17.76
CA ARG A 42 12.77 -6.02 16.98
C ARG A 42 13.52 -7.34 17.21
N PRO A 43 13.87 -8.12 16.17
CA PRO A 43 14.75 -9.28 16.30
C PRO A 43 16.12 -8.90 16.88
N VAL A 44 16.74 -9.81 17.62
CA VAL A 44 18.03 -9.56 18.29
C VAL A 44 19.20 -9.36 17.32
N PHE A 45 19.06 -9.87 16.09
CA PHE A 45 20.10 -9.88 15.06
C PHE A 45 20.04 -8.67 14.11
N ILE A 46 19.18 -7.69 14.36
CA ILE A 46 19.11 -6.44 13.59
C ILE A 46 19.27 -5.23 14.50
N ASP A 47 19.74 -4.12 13.93
CA ASP A 47 19.87 -2.86 14.68
C ASP A 47 18.67 -1.92 14.49
N HIS A 48 18.24 -1.68 13.25
CA HIS A 48 17.11 -0.78 12.97
C HIS A 48 15.97 -1.52 12.29
N VAL A 49 14.77 -1.48 12.90
CA VAL A 49 13.56 -2.11 12.35
C VAL A 49 13.23 -1.54 10.97
N ALA A 50 13.38 -0.22 10.79
CA ALA A 50 13.03 0.48 9.55
C ALA A 50 14.09 0.39 8.43
N SER A 51 15.13 -0.44 8.58
CA SER A 51 16.11 -0.66 7.52
C SER A 51 15.49 -1.34 6.29
N THR A 52 16.14 -1.19 5.14
CA THR A 52 15.91 -2.07 4.00
C THR A 52 16.70 -3.36 4.22
N PHE A 53 16.00 -4.49 4.20
CA PHE A 53 16.58 -5.82 4.31
C PHE A 53 16.51 -6.52 2.96
N VAL A 54 17.57 -7.26 2.64
CA VAL A 54 17.69 -8.03 1.41
C VAL A 54 18.00 -9.46 1.79
N PHE A 55 17.08 -10.38 1.52
CA PHE A 55 17.23 -11.80 1.81
C PHE A 55 17.38 -12.59 0.50
N PRO A 56 18.46 -13.34 0.31
CA PRO A 56 18.55 -14.28 -0.80
C PRO A 56 17.46 -15.35 -0.71
N TYR A 57 16.73 -15.63 -1.80
CA TYR A 57 15.67 -16.66 -1.78
C TYR A 57 16.17 -18.04 -1.37
N ARG A 58 17.44 -18.35 -1.65
CA ARG A 58 18.09 -19.60 -1.22
C ARG A 58 18.10 -19.82 0.30
N HIS A 59 17.83 -18.79 1.09
CA HIS A 59 17.77 -18.83 2.56
C HIS A 59 16.35 -18.75 3.11
N ILE A 60 15.34 -18.64 2.23
CA ILE A 60 13.92 -18.58 2.57
C ILE A 60 13.29 -19.94 2.24
N ARG A 61 12.52 -20.52 3.17
CA ARG A 61 11.72 -21.72 2.93
C ARG A 61 10.48 -21.41 2.12
N PHE A 62 9.70 -20.42 2.58
CA PHE A 62 8.54 -19.88 1.91
C PHE A 62 8.15 -18.53 2.51
N ILE A 63 7.23 -17.83 1.85
CA ILE A 63 6.69 -16.53 2.25
C ILE A 63 5.18 -16.68 2.40
N GLU A 64 4.62 -16.30 3.55
CA GLU A 64 3.18 -16.28 3.81
C GLU A 64 2.65 -14.85 3.62
N ILE A 65 1.81 -14.66 2.60
CA ILE A 65 1.05 -13.42 2.37
C ILE A 65 -0.41 -13.75 2.63
N ARG A 66 -1.04 -13.07 3.59
CA ARG A 66 -2.44 -13.31 3.94
C ARG A 66 -3.37 -12.59 2.97
N PRO A 67 -4.56 -13.14 2.68
CA PRO A 67 -5.50 -12.53 1.71
C PRO A 67 -5.84 -11.07 2.04
N GLU A 68 -6.00 -10.77 3.33
CA GLU A 68 -6.31 -9.43 3.85
C GLU A 68 -5.22 -8.41 3.53
N GLN A 69 -3.95 -8.84 3.52
CA GLN A 69 -2.79 -7.99 3.27
C GLN A 69 -2.60 -7.69 1.78
N GLN A 70 -2.98 -8.65 0.93
CA GLN A 70 -2.91 -8.51 -0.52
C GLN A 70 -3.99 -7.54 -1.02
N ALA A 71 -5.22 -7.67 -0.52
CA ALA A 71 -6.31 -6.74 -0.83
C ALA A 71 -6.03 -5.30 -0.36
N ALA A 72 -5.44 -5.12 0.83
CA ALA A 72 -5.05 -3.80 1.33
C ALA A 72 -3.96 -3.16 0.46
N SER A 73 -2.98 -3.93 -0.02
CA SER A 73 -1.95 -3.43 -0.93
C SER A 73 -2.53 -3.00 -2.29
N GLU A 74 -3.51 -3.74 -2.81
CA GLU A 74 -4.21 -3.37 -4.05
C GLU A 74 -5.04 -2.10 -3.88
N ALA A 75 -5.73 -1.95 -2.74
CA ALA A 75 -6.49 -0.74 -2.40
C ALA A 75 -5.57 0.50 -2.29
N ASP A 76 -4.42 0.39 -1.62
CA ASP A 76 -3.41 1.47 -1.54
C ASP A 76 -2.85 1.81 -2.93
N ALA A 77 -2.62 0.81 -3.80
CA ALA A 77 -2.15 1.03 -5.17
C ALA A 77 -3.19 1.75 -6.05
N LEU A 78 -4.48 1.50 -5.82
CA LEU A 78 -5.59 2.18 -6.49
C LEU A 78 -5.78 3.61 -5.97
N ALA A 79 -5.63 3.83 -4.66
CA ALA A 79 -5.71 5.16 -4.05
C ALA A 79 -4.52 6.06 -4.42
N GLY A 80 -3.34 5.49 -4.67
CA GLY A 80 -2.14 6.20 -5.13
C GLY A 80 -2.19 6.67 -6.59
N LYS A 81 -3.14 6.16 -7.40
CA LYS A 81 -3.44 6.70 -8.73
C LYS A 81 -4.43 7.85 -8.61
N ALA A 82 -3.98 8.98 -8.09
CA ALA A 82 -4.69 10.24 -8.34
C ALA A 82 -4.77 10.45 -9.87
N PRO A 83 -5.93 10.81 -10.43
CA PRO A 83 -6.00 11.17 -11.84
C PRO A 83 -5.03 12.33 -12.08
N ALA A 84 -4.21 12.21 -13.13
CA ALA A 84 -3.42 13.32 -13.63
C ALA A 84 -4.34 14.54 -13.76
N LYS A 85 -3.95 15.65 -13.11
CA LYS A 85 -4.62 16.95 -13.14
C LYS A 85 -5.50 17.10 -14.38
N ALA A 86 -6.81 16.98 -14.20
CA ALA A 86 -7.73 17.63 -15.11
C ALA A 86 -7.46 19.13 -15.02
N ASP A 87 -7.43 19.81 -16.16
CA ASP A 87 -7.29 21.26 -16.26
C ASP A 87 -8.21 21.96 -15.25
N PRO A 88 -7.80 23.09 -14.66
CA PRO A 88 -8.64 23.79 -13.70
C PRO A 88 -9.92 24.24 -14.40
N ALA A 89 -11.07 23.79 -13.89
CA ALA A 89 -12.37 24.29 -14.26
C ALA A 89 -12.42 25.82 -13.99
N PRO A 90 -13.12 26.60 -14.82
CA PRO A 90 -13.27 28.03 -14.59
C PRO A 90 -14.10 28.29 -13.32
N ASP A 91 -13.68 29.32 -12.61
CA ASP A 91 -14.17 29.87 -11.33
C ASP A 91 -15.68 29.69 -11.08
N GLU A 92 -16.04 29.06 -9.96
CA GLU A 92 -17.39 29.11 -9.37
C GLU A 92 -17.60 30.47 -8.68
N GLY A 93 -17.57 31.56 -9.45
CA GLY A 93 -17.91 32.90 -9.00
C GLY A 93 -19.09 33.44 -9.80
N ASP A 94 -20.21 33.69 -9.12
CA ASP A 94 -21.46 34.30 -9.59
C ASP A 94 -22.33 33.48 -10.57
N LEU A 95 -23.00 32.45 -10.03
CA LEU A 95 -24.29 32.01 -10.58
C LEU A 95 -25.41 32.83 -9.92
N GLU A 96 -25.61 34.07 -10.38
CA GLU A 96 -26.84 34.80 -10.09
C GLU A 96 -28.01 34.08 -10.78
N ILE A 97 -28.92 33.52 -9.98
CA ILE A 97 -30.13 32.87 -10.48
C ILE A 97 -31.05 33.98 -11.02
N ASP A 98 -31.29 33.97 -12.34
CA ASP A 98 -32.13 34.95 -13.04
C ASP A 98 -33.59 34.90 -12.55
N GLU A 99 -34.15 36.05 -12.12
CA GLU A 99 -35.51 36.16 -11.59
C GLU A 99 -36.59 35.74 -12.60
N ASP A 100 -36.31 35.86 -13.90
CA ASP A 100 -37.24 35.44 -14.95
C ASP A 100 -37.42 33.91 -14.99
N PHE A 101 -36.40 33.14 -14.59
CA PHE A 101 -36.49 31.69 -14.47
C PHE A 101 -37.44 31.27 -13.34
N LEU A 102 -37.40 31.99 -12.20
CA LEU A 102 -38.26 31.71 -11.04
C LEU A 102 -39.72 32.07 -11.30
N ARG A 103 -40.01 33.09 -12.13
CA ARG A 103 -41.39 33.41 -12.53
C ARG A 103 -42.01 32.31 -13.37
N ARG A 104 -41.24 31.73 -14.31
CA ARG A 104 -41.74 30.71 -15.24
C ARG A 104 -42.12 29.40 -14.56
N ILE A 105 -41.45 29.04 -13.46
CA ILE A 105 -41.79 27.87 -12.64
C ILE A 105 -43.07 28.11 -11.83
N ARG A 106 -43.36 29.35 -11.45
CA ARG A 106 -44.49 29.69 -10.58
C ARG A 106 -45.83 29.78 -11.31
N GLU A 107 -45.80 29.95 -12.63
CA GLU A 107 -46.98 30.05 -13.51
C GLU A 107 -47.33 28.74 -14.24
N ALA A 108 -46.58 27.65 -13.99
CA ALA A 108 -46.84 26.30 -14.50
C ALA A 108 -47.60 25.44 -13.49
#